data_AF-A0A2J6HTN4-F1
#
_entry.id   AF-A0A2J6HTN4-F1
#
_cell.length_a   1.000
_cell.length_b   1.000
_cell.length_c   1.000
_cell.angle_alpha   90.00
_cell.angle_beta   90.00
_cell.angle_gamma   90.00
#
_symmetry.space_group_name_H-M   'P 1'
#
loop_
_entity.id
_entity.type
_entity.pdbx_description
1 polymer ?
#
loop_
_entity_poly.entity_id
_entity_poly.type
_entity_poly.pdbx_seq_one_letter_code
_entity_poly.pdbx_strand_id
1 'polypeptide(L)'
;MKKIFMLCFQLISTAFLVGQNNLQYNPHDFYLPTFDPPAGNLYRSANGAPGSMYWQNRADYLIHATLSEKDTTVSGDVTITYTNNSPDKLDFLWLQLDQNLFNSNSRGNAATPLTGDRFDSNGFEGGYQISDVSVTYNGKTYQVKPIITDTR
;
A
#
# COMPACT_ATOMS: atom_id res chain seq x y z
N MET A 1 9.16 -36.20 -69.35
CA MET A 1 9.73 -35.88 -68.03
C MET A 1 9.90 -34.38 -67.77
N LYS A 2 10.29 -33.53 -68.74
CA LYS A 2 10.44 -32.07 -68.53
C LYS A 2 9.12 -31.30 -68.26
N LYS A 3 7.97 -31.75 -68.78
CA LYS A 3 6.67 -31.08 -68.62
C LYS A 3 6.03 -31.25 -67.22
N ILE A 4 6.28 -32.38 -66.55
CA ILE A 4 5.81 -32.63 -65.17
C ILE A 4 6.58 -31.78 -64.16
N PHE A 5 7.89 -31.58 -64.38
CA PHE A 5 8.72 -30.73 -63.52
C PHE A 5 8.31 -29.25 -63.58
N MET A 6 7.89 -28.79 -64.77
CA MET A 6 7.42 -27.41 -64.97
C MET A 6 6.03 -27.15 -64.36
N LEU A 7 5.15 -28.17 -64.32
CA LEU A 7 3.83 -28.08 -63.66
C LEU A 7 3.95 -28.01 -62.13
N CYS A 8 4.88 -28.78 -61.55
CA CYS A 8 5.17 -28.72 -60.10
C CYS A 8 5.78 -27.37 -59.70
N PHE A 9 6.60 -26.75 -60.55
CA PHE A 9 7.18 -25.45 -60.25
C PHE A 9 6.14 -24.30 -60.27
N GLN A 10 5.11 -24.39 -61.13
CA GLN A 10 4.00 -23.43 -61.14
C GLN A 10 3.01 -23.62 -59.99
N LEU A 11 2.87 -24.83 -59.45
CA LEU A 11 2.07 -25.11 -58.26
C LEU A 11 2.75 -24.65 -56.97
N ILE A 12 4.09 -24.59 -56.95
CA ILE A 12 4.85 -24.11 -55.79
C ILE A 12 4.81 -22.57 -55.70
N SER A 13 4.75 -21.85 -56.83
CA SER A 13 4.71 -20.38 -56.81
C SER A 13 3.37 -19.78 -56.39
N THR A 14 2.25 -20.49 -56.54
CA THR A 14 0.93 -20.03 -56.06
C THR A 14 0.74 -20.20 -54.55
N ALA A 15 1.46 -21.14 -53.92
CA ALA A 15 1.40 -21.36 -52.47
C ALA A 15 2.06 -20.22 -51.65
N PHE A 16 2.95 -19.42 -52.25
CA PHE A 16 3.62 -18.30 -51.57
C PHE A 16 2.77 -17.00 -51.51
N LEU A 17 1.61 -16.93 -52.18
CA LEU A 17 0.75 -15.75 -52.14
C LEU A 17 -0.28 -15.78 -51.00
N VAL A 18 -0.45 -16.91 -50.31
CA VAL A 18 -1.42 -17.07 -49.21
C VAL A 18 -0.70 -17.05 -47.87
N GLY A 19 -0.07 -15.91 -47.55
CA GLY A 19 0.79 -15.79 -46.36
C GLY A 19 0.81 -14.43 -45.68
N GLN A 20 -0.03 -13.47 -46.09
CA GLN A 20 -0.15 -12.19 -45.39
C GLN A 20 -1.47 -12.12 -44.65
N ASN A 21 -1.48 -12.65 -43.42
CA ASN A 21 -2.40 -12.17 -42.41
C ASN A 21 -2.05 -10.70 -42.15
N ASN A 22 -2.79 -9.77 -42.77
CA ASN A 22 -2.73 -8.35 -42.43
C ASN A 22 -3.34 -8.15 -41.03
N LEU A 23 -2.59 -8.53 -39.99
CA LEU A 23 -2.82 -8.00 -38.66
C LEU A 23 -2.33 -6.54 -38.71
N GLN A 24 -3.21 -5.64 -39.11
CA GLN A 24 -2.94 -4.21 -39.10
C GLN A 24 -2.69 -3.80 -37.66
N TYR A 25 -1.41 -3.64 -37.31
CA TYR A 25 -0.98 -3.17 -36.00
C TYR A 25 -1.64 -1.82 -35.71
N ASN A 26 -2.51 -1.80 -34.71
CA ASN A 26 -3.12 -0.58 -34.20
C ASN A 26 -2.46 -0.24 -32.85
N PRO A 27 -1.65 0.83 -32.76
CA PRO A 27 -1.02 1.25 -31.50
C PRO A 27 -2.02 1.56 -30.39
N HIS A 28 -3.28 1.86 -30.73
CA HIS A 28 -4.34 2.10 -29.75
C HIS A 28 -4.77 0.82 -29.01
N ASP A 29 -4.53 -0.36 -29.58
CA ASP A 29 -4.88 -1.64 -28.96
C ASP A 29 -4.00 -1.93 -27.72
N PHE A 30 -2.79 -1.36 -27.65
CA PHE A 30 -1.89 -1.48 -26.50
C PHE A 30 -2.42 -0.76 -25.25
N TYR A 31 -3.21 0.30 -25.44
CA TYR A 31 -3.77 1.11 -24.36
C TYR A 31 -5.22 0.78 -24.05
N LEU A 32 -5.80 -0.23 -24.72
CA LEU A 32 -7.09 -0.75 -24.30
C LEU A 32 -6.92 -1.34 -22.90
N PRO A 33 -7.60 -0.81 -21.87
CA PRO A 33 -7.60 -1.44 -20.57
C PRO A 33 -8.29 -2.79 -20.76
N THR A 34 -7.53 -3.87 -20.89
CA THR A 34 -8.08 -5.20 -20.73
C THR A 34 -8.56 -5.27 -19.29
N PHE A 35 -9.88 -5.18 -19.10
CA PHE A 35 -10.48 -5.41 -17.80
C PHE A 35 -10.26 -6.89 -17.46
N ASP A 36 -9.16 -7.17 -16.78
CA ASP A 36 -8.81 -8.47 -16.23
C ASP A 36 -8.95 -8.40 -14.70
N PRO A 37 -10.19 -8.41 -14.18
CA PRO A 37 -10.38 -8.37 -12.74
C PRO A 37 -9.78 -9.64 -12.14
N PRO A 38 -9.06 -9.55 -11.01
CA PRO A 38 -8.52 -10.73 -10.36
C PRO A 38 -9.66 -11.72 -10.10
N ALA A 39 -9.41 -13.00 -10.42
CA ALA A 39 -10.35 -14.06 -10.10
C ALA A 39 -10.68 -14.02 -8.60
N GLY A 40 -11.97 -14.08 -8.27
CA GLY A 40 -12.41 -14.10 -6.88
C GLY A 40 -11.80 -15.27 -6.12
N ASN A 41 -11.48 -15.05 -4.84
CA ASN A 41 -10.97 -16.07 -3.93
C ASN A 41 -11.80 -16.09 -2.62
N LEU A 42 -11.40 -16.90 -1.65
CA LEU A 42 -12.12 -17.08 -0.38
C LEU A 42 -12.25 -15.79 0.45
N TYR A 43 -11.36 -14.81 0.22
CA TYR A 43 -11.31 -13.55 0.95
C TYR A 43 -11.96 -12.40 0.17
N ARG A 44 -11.95 -12.41 -1.17
CA ARG A 44 -12.52 -11.34 -1.99
C ARG A 44 -13.10 -11.90 -3.29
N SER A 45 -14.37 -11.64 -3.57
CA SER A 45 -15.04 -12.07 -4.80
C SER A 45 -14.53 -11.32 -6.05
N ALA A 46 -14.88 -11.80 -7.24
CA ALA A 46 -14.48 -11.18 -8.52
C ALA A 46 -15.02 -9.75 -8.72
N ASN A 47 -16.06 -9.36 -7.97
CA ASN A 47 -16.59 -7.99 -7.95
C ASN A 47 -16.04 -7.14 -6.77
N GLY A 48 -15.03 -7.64 -6.05
CA GLY A 48 -14.36 -6.91 -4.98
C GLY A 48 -15.02 -6.98 -3.61
N ALA A 49 -16.18 -7.63 -3.47
CA ALA A 49 -16.87 -7.79 -2.19
C ALA A 49 -16.12 -8.77 -1.25
N PRO A 50 -16.28 -8.62 0.07
CA PRO A 50 -15.81 -9.61 1.06
C PRO A 50 -16.28 -11.03 0.74
N GLY A 51 -15.34 -11.98 0.73
CA GLY A 51 -15.62 -13.42 0.65
C GLY A 51 -15.99 -14.02 2.01
N SER A 52 -16.28 -15.31 2.05
CA SER A 52 -16.69 -16.01 3.28
C SER A 52 -15.61 -16.09 4.35
N MET A 53 -14.33 -16.06 3.97
CA MET A 53 -13.18 -16.08 4.89
C MET A 53 -12.60 -14.68 5.12
N TYR A 54 -13.28 -13.63 4.64
CA TYR A 54 -12.82 -12.26 4.82
C TYR A 54 -12.82 -11.86 6.31
N TRP A 55 -11.75 -11.20 6.74
CA TRP A 55 -11.63 -10.64 8.08
C TRP A 55 -11.07 -9.22 8.00
N GLN A 56 -11.36 -8.43 9.03
CA GLN A 56 -10.80 -7.10 9.22
C GLN A 56 -10.49 -6.92 10.70
N ASN A 57 -9.28 -6.44 11.02
CA ASN A 57 -8.98 -6.03 12.38
C ASN A 57 -9.70 -4.73 12.71
N ARG A 58 -9.98 -4.53 13.99
CA ARG A 58 -10.68 -3.35 14.49
C ARG A 58 -9.83 -2.63 15.52
N ALA A 59 -9.79 -1.31 15.44
CA ALA A 59 -9.18 -0.46 16.44
C ALA A 59 -10.20 0.58 16.88
N ASP A 60 -10.54 0.54 18.16
CA ASP A 60 -11.40 1.52 18.81
C ASP A 60 -10.57 2.49 19.63
N TYR A 61 -10.91 3.76 19.54
CA TYR A 61 -10.16 4.82 20.19
C TYR A 61 -11.05 5.55 21.18
N LEU A 62 -10.55 5.70 22.41
CA LEU A 62 -11.02 6.70 23.35
C LEU A 62 -9.89 7.71 23.52
N ILE A 63 -10.12 8.95 23.11
CA ILE A 63 -9.13 10.02 23.10
C ILE A 63 -9.64 11.13 24.02
N HIS A 64 -8.87 11.43 25.07
CA HIS A 64 -9.06 12.62 25.88
C HIS A 64 -7.93 13.58 25.54
N ALA A 65 -8.25 14.68 24.85
CA ALA A 65 -7.26 15.66 24.41
C ALA A 65 -7.59 17.06 24.93
N THR A 66 -6.54 17.82 25.23
CA THR A 66 -6.60 19.23 25.63
C THR A 66 -5.71 20.04 24.71
N LEU A 67 -6.24 21.15 24.19
CA LEU A 67 -5.48 22.14 23.45
C LEU A 67 -5.11 23.30 24.39
N SER A 68 -3.81 23.61 24.49
CA SER A 68 -3.31 24.83 25.11
C SER A 68 -3.03 25.86 24.02
N GLU A 69 -3.81 26.93 23.93
CA GLU A 69 -3.57 28.03 22.98
C GLU A 69 -2.31 28.83 23.34
N LYS A 70 -2.02 28.95 24.64
CA LYS A 70 -0.86 29.70 25.14
C LYS A 70 0.45 29.11 24.63
N ASP A 71 0.56 27.79 24.70
CA ASP A 71 1.79 27.06 24.37
C ASP A 71 1.68 26.36 23.01
N THR A 72 0.54 26.49 22.32
CA THR A 72 0.23 25.83 21.03
C THR A 72 0.43 24.31 21.07
N THR A 73 0.10 23.68 22.21
CA THR A 73 0.31 22.24 22.43
C THR A 73 -1.00 21.48 22.52
N VAL A 74 -0.98 20.22 22.07
CA VAL A 74 -2.05 19.25 22.31
C VAL A 74 -1.49 18.15 23.22
N SER A 75 -2.15 17.93 24.35
CA SER A 75 -1.81 16.86 25.30
C SER A 75 -3.01 15.98 25.56
N GLY A 76 -2.79 14.73 25.97
CA GLY A 76 -3.90 13.84 26.21
C GLY A 76 -3.52 12.38 26.39
N ASP A 77 -4.56 11.59 26.68
CA ASP A 77 -4.49 10.15 26.86
C ASP A 77 -5.27 9.46 25.74
N VAL A 78 -4.68 8.41 25.18
CA VAL A 78 -5.30 7.60 24.13
C VAL A 78 -5.38 6.15 24.59
N THR A 79 -6.60 5.66 24.73
CA THR A 79 -6.85 4.22 24.92
C THR A 79 -7.25 3.60 23.59
N ILE A 80 -6.49 2.59 23.15
CA ILE A 80 -6.76 1.85 21.92
C ILE A 80 -7.20 0.44 22.30
N THR A 81 -8.45 0.07 21.95
CA THR A 81 -8.90 -1.32 22.03
C THR A 81 -8.71 -1.97 20.67
N TYR A 82 -7.70 -2.83 20.55
CA TYR A 82 -7.42 -3.56 19.32
C TYR A 82 -8.05 -4.95 19.33
N THR A 83 -8.84 -5.27 18.31
CA THR A 83 -9.40 -6.60 18.08
C THR A 83 -8.71 -7.24 16.88
N ASN A 84 -7.95 -8.32 17.13
CA ASN A 84 -7.38 -9.16 16.08
C ASN A 84 -8.43 -10.20 15.65
N ASN A 85 -9.05 -9.97 14.50
CA ASN A 85 -9.98 -10.91 13.86
C ASN A 85 -9.25 -11.81 12.85
N SER A 86 -7.96 -11.61 12.63
CA SER A 86 -7.13 -12.49 11.79
C SER A 86 -7.09 -13.91 12.39
N PRO A 87 -7.04 -14.95 11.55
CA PRO A 87 -6.69 -16.31 12.00
C PRO A 87 -5.25 -16.41 12.53
N ASP A 88 -4.39 -15.44 12.20
CA ASP A 88 -2.99 -15.43 12.58
C ASP A 88 -2.77 -14.80 13.95
N LYS A 89 -1.74 -15.29 14.65
CA LYS A 89 -1.30 -14.72 15.91
C LYS A 89 -0.67 -13.34 15.68
N LEU A 90 -1.07 -12.37 16.51
CA LEU A 90 -0.50 -11.02 16.51
C LEU A 90 0.70 -10.96 17.48
N ASP A 91 1.92 -11.03 16.94
CA ASP A 91 3.13 -10.91 17.77
C ASP A 91 3.58 -9.45 17.99
N PHE A 92 3.19 -8.52 17.11
CA PHE A 92 3.54 -7.10 17.19
C PHE A 92 2.36 -6.20 16.85
N LEU A 93 2.24 -5.07 17.56
CA LEU A 93 1.31 -4.00 17.21
C LEU A 93 2.12 -2.77 16.78
N TRP A 94 1.83 -2.29 15.57
CA TRP A 94 2.47 -1.10 14.99
C TRP A 94 1.52 0.08 15.07
N LEU A 95 2.05 1.24 15.44
CA LEU A 95 1.33 2.50 15.52
C LEU A 95 2.03 3.51 14.61
N GLN A 96 1.26 4.19 13.78
CA GLN A 96 1.78 5.22 12.89
C GLN A 96 1.88 6.55 13.66
N LEU A 97 3.08 7.12 13.68
CA LEU A 97 3.43 8.31 14.46
C LEU A 97 3.81 9.48 13.54
N ASP A 98 2.89 9.92 12.69
CA ASP A 98 3.17 10.89 11.61
C ASP A 98 3.75 12.23 12.08
N GLN A 99 3.38 12.73 13.26
CA GLN A 99 3.93 13.98 13.78
C GLN A 99 5.44 13.91 14.01
N ASN A 100 6.02 12.71 14.15
CA ASN A 100 7.47 12.53 14.29
C ASN A 100 8.23 12.94 13.02
N LEU A 101 7.55 13.09 11.87
CA LEU A 101 8.12 13.68 10.67
C LEU A 101 8.66 15.11 10.89
N PHE A 102 8.07 15.83 11.83
CA PHE A 102 8.46 17.20 12.17
C PHE A 102 9.54 17.26 13.26
N ASN A 103 10.05 16.12 13.71
CA ASN A 103 11.22 16.10 14.58
C ASN A 103 12.46 16.46 13.74
N SER A 104 13.31 17.35 14.24
CA SER A 104 14.56 17.76 13.58
C SER A 104 15.54 16.61 13.32
N ASN A 105 15.46 15.53 14.12
CA ASN A 105 16.28 14.33 13.94
C ASN A 105 15.59 13.26 13.06
N SER A 106 14.42 13.54 12.52
CA SER A 106 13.74 12.62 11.61
C SER A 106 14.41 12.59 10.24
N ARG A 107 14.35 11.43 9.59
CA ARG A 107 14.83 11.22 8.22
C ARG A 107 14.00 12.01 7.22
N GLY A 108 12.72 12.23 7.50
CA GLY A 108 11.87 13.03 6.64
C GLY A 108 12.20 14.52 6.69
N ASN A 109 12.54 15.08 7.86
CA ASN A 109 13.10 16.42 7.96
C ASN A 109 14.46 16.52 7.24
N ALA A 110 15.33 15.52 7.42
CA ALA A 110 16.63 15.47 6.72
C ALA A 110 16.51 15.36 5.19
N ALA A 111 15.35 14.94 4.67
CA ALA A 111 15.07 14.85 3.24
C ALA A 111 14.53 16.16 2.64
N THR A 112 14.20 17.16 3.47
CA THR A 112 13.74 18.47 3.02
C THR A 112 14.86 19.23 2.28
N PRO A 113 14.60 19.82 1.10
CA PRO A 113 15.60 20.63 0.40
C PRO A 113 16.05 21.84 1.21
N LEU A 114 17.31 22.25 1.07
CA LEU A 114 17.86 23.46 1.73
C LEU A 114 17.13 24.76 1.34
N THR A 115 16.46 24.78 0.19
CA THR A 115 15.63 25.91 -0.26
C THR A 115 14.26 25.95 0.42
N GLY A 116 13.97 24.98 1.28
CA GLY A 116 12.64 24.72 1.83
C GLY A 116 11.71 24.06 0.82
N ASP A 117 10.63 23.47 1.34
CA ASP A 117 9.46 23.02 0.59
C ASP A 117 8.20 23.08 1.47
N ARG A 118 7.07 22.57 0.98
CA ARG A 118 5.80 22.55 1.74
C ARG A 118 5.78 21.58 2.94
N PHE A 119 6.78 20.72 3.05
CA PHE A 119 6.95 19.72 4.10
C PHE A 119 8.02 20.12 5.11
N ASP A 120 8.71 21.24 4.87
CA ASP A 120 9.67 21.81 5.80
C ASP A 120 9.00 22.13 7.15
N SER A 121 9.65 21.72 8.22
CA SER A 121 9.34 22.10 9.59
C SER A 121 9.38 23.61 9.84
N ASN A 122 10.10 24.40 9.04
CA ASN A 122 10.28 25.85 9.23
C ASN A 122 10.75 26.20 10.67
N GLY A 123 11.59 25.36 11.27
CA GLY A 123 12.07 25.53 12.66
C GLY A 123 11.09 25.09 13.74
N PHE A 124 9.97 24.44 13.38
CA PHE A 124 9.09 23.77 14.32
C PHE A 124 9.71 22.46 14.81
N GLU A 125 9.92 22.35 16.11
CA GLU A 125 10.32 21.09 16.76
C GLU A 125 9.07 20.27 17.10
N GLY A 126 8.65 19.43 16.16
CA GLY A 126 7.49 18.57 16.29
C GLY A 126 7.80 17.14 16.73
N GLY A 127 6.74 16.35 16.81
CA GLY A 127 6.80 14.94 17.21
C GLY A 127 5.98 14.64 18.45
N TYR A 128 5.64 13.37 18.61
CA TYR A 128 4.95 12.88 19.79
C TYR A 128 5.93 12.72 20.95
N GLN A 129 5.59 13.32 22.09
CA GLN A 129 6.24 13.07 23.37
C GLN A 129 5.44 12.02 24.13
N ILE A 130 5.78 10.75 23.94
CA ILE A 130 5.05 9.62 24.56
C ILE A 130 5.60 9.39 25.97
N SER A 131 4.78 9.70 26.96
CA SER A 131 5.15 9.63 28.38
C SER A 131 5.19 8.21 28.93
N ASP A 132 4.14 7.43 28.66
CA ASP A 132 3.95 6.06 29.15
C ASP A 132 3.18 5.24 28.12
N VAL A 133 3.44 3.94 28.08
CA VAL A 133 2.67 2.99 27.28
C VAL A 133 2.45 1.73 28.08
N SER A 134 1.19 1.40 28.31
CA SER A 134 0.78 0.15 28.95
C SER A 134 -0.12 -0.66 28.02
N VAL A 135 -0.04 -1.99 28.14
CA VAL A 135 -0.86 -2.92 27.36
C VAL A 135 -1.61 -3.83 28.31
N THR A 136 -2.92 -3.91 28.17
CA THR A 136 -3.75 -4.88 28.89
C THR A 136 -4.15 -6.02 27.96
N TYR A 137 -3.72 -7.23 28.29
CA TYR A 137 -4.01 -8.44 27.52
C TYR A 137 -4.35 -9.59 28.46
N ASN A 138 -5.45 -10.31 28.17
CA ASN A 138 -6.00 -11.38 29.00
C ASN A 138 -6.15 -10.99 30.49
N GLY A 139 -6.65 -9.77 30.74
CA GLY A 139 -6.89 -9.25 32.09
C GLY A 139 -5.63 -8.88 32.89
N LYS A 140 -4.44 -8.95 32.28
CA LYS A 140 -3.19 -8.51 32.89
C LYS A 140 -2.64 -7.29 32.17
N THR A 141 -2.15 -6.33 32.95
CA THR A 141 -1.52 -5.10 32.44
C THR A 141 0.00 -5.22 32.50
N TYR A 142 0.64 -4.84 31.41
CA TYR A 142 2.09 -4.85 31.23
C TYR A 142 2.55 -3.44 30.90
N GLN A 143 3.60 -2.98 31.59
CA GLN A 143 4.29 -1.76 31.18
C GLN A 143 5.27 -2.09 30.07
N VAL A 144 5.19 -1.34 28.97
CA VAL A 144 5.98 -1.62 27.76
C VAL A 144 6.85 -0.43 27.42
N LYS A 145 8.10 -0.70 27.07
CA LYS A 145 8.96 0.31 26.45
C LYS A 145 8.75 0.23 24.94
N PRO A 146 8.13 1.23 24.28
CA PRO A 146 7.90 1.18 22.85
C PRO A 146 9.22 1.29 22.09
N ILE A 147 9.28 0.63 20.94
CA ILE A 147 10.35 0.84 19.96
C ILE A 147 9.84 1.88 18.96
N ILE A 148 10.35 3.11 19.07
CA ILE A 148 10.04 4.19 18.13
C ILE A 148 11.18 4.26 17.13
N THR A 149 10.86 4.04 15.86
CA THR A 149 11.83 4.05 14.77
C THR A 149 11.27 4.81 13.58
N ASP A 150 12.16 5.52 12.90
CA ASP A 150 11.85 6.24 11.66
C ASP A 150 12.18 5.32 10.47
N THR A 151 11.29 4.36 10.23
CA THR A 151 11.39 3.41 9.12
C THR A 151 10.43 3.78 8.00
N ARG A 152 10.92 4.62 7.09
CA ARG A 152 10.70 4.42 5.66
C ARG A 152 12.01 4.23 4.93
#